data_AF-A0A382YY60-F1
#
_entry.id   AF-A0A382YY60-F1
#
_cell.length_a   1.000
_cell.length_b   1.000
_cell.length_c   1.000
_cell.angle_alpha   90.00
_cell.angle_beta   90.00
_cell.angle_gamma   90.00
#
_symmetry.space_group_name_H-M   'P 1'
#
loop_
_entity.id
_entity.type
_entity.pdbx_description
1 polymer ?
#
loop_
_entity_poly.entity_id
_entity_poly.type
_entity_poly.pdbx_seq_one_letter_code
_entity_poly.pdbx_strand_id
1 'polypeptide(L)'
;LLFTAESWGLVDPVLNRDVGWYVFWLPVLRSAVTLAVILTFLLFTLVAAGYAATGAIRWMGNRVNIQERPRLHLGCLLAGFFLLLAVQLTLQRYGLLLDGNSPVQGIFGFSDAEARLPAYQTLAVLCVFASLGTGWGVWKSRLGPVVASLGMVAFGTILIGQLWPSLFQRYWVEPNELESETPYIEYNLEFTRIGFGLDGLQRRAFPYQEEEAVDWARAGEQFAGLPVWNQGPLLATYRELEALFPYYDFGGVTIDRYESA
;
A
#
# COMPACT_ATOMS: atom_id res chain seq x y z
N LEU A 1 -12.72 -17.60 15.82
CA LEU A 1 -12.56 -16.67 14.68
C LEU A 1 -11.85 -17.35 13.51
N LEU A 2 -10.55 -17.63 13.55
CA LEU A 2 -9.85 -18.28 12.41
C LEU A 2 -10.37 -19.68 12.04
N PHE A 3 -10.68 -20.51 13.03
CA PHE A 3 -11.18 -21.88 12.83
C PHE A 3 -12.71 -21.96 12.61
N THR A 4 -13.39 -20.81 12.65
CA THR A 4 -14.84 -20.67 12.44
C THR A 4 -15.14 -19.78 11.24
N ALA A 5 -14.15 -19.57 10.36
CA ALA A 5 -14.29 -18.76 9.16
C ALA A 5 -15.12 -19.54 8.13
N GLU A 6 -16.41 -19.24 8.05
CA GLU A 6 -17.27 -19.71 6.97
C GLU A 6 -17.04 -18.89 5.70
N SER A 7 -17.24 -19.52 4.54
CA SER A 7 -17.25 -18.81 3.26
C SER A 7 -18.43 -17.86 3.22
N TRP A 8 -18.18 -16.62 2.80
CA TRP A 8 -19.25 -15.63 2.66
C TRP A 8 -20.02 -15.77 1.33
N GLY A 9 -19.52 -16.61 0.41
CA GLY A 9 -20.18 -16.90 -0.86
C GLY A 9 -20.02 -15.79 -1.90
N LEU A 10 -19.28 -14.73 -1.57
CA LEU A 10 -18.88 -13.65 -2.46
C LEU A 10 -17.42 -13.84 -2.85
N VAL A 11 -17.17 -13.92 -4.15
CA VAL A 11 -15.85 -14.25 -4.71
C VAL A 11 -15.32 -13.05 -5.48
N ASP A 12 -14.04 -12.74 -5.27
CA ASP A 12 -13.39 -11.64 -5.99
C ASP A 12 -13.16 -11.99 -7.48
N PRO A 13 -13.39 -11.06 -8.42
CA PRO A 13 -13.33 -11.33 -9.85
C PRO A 13 -11.90 -11.49 -10.41
N VAL A 14 -10.86 -11.15 -9.64
CA VAL A 14 -9.47 -11.05 -10.14
C VAL A 14 -8.64 -12.28 -9.78
N LEU A 15 -8.67 -12.68 -8.50
CA LEU A 15 -7.95 -13.81 -7.92
C LEU A 15 -8.87 -14.99 -7.59
N ASN A 16 -10.19 -14.85 -7.80
CA ASN A 16 -11.19 -15.91 -7.64
C ASN A 16 -11.16 -16.52 -6.22
N ARG A 17 -11.07 -15.66 -5.20
CA ARG A 17 -11.02 -16.03 -3.79
C ARG A 17 -12.20 -15.43 -3.03
N ASP A 18 -12.72 -16.21 -2.08
CA ASP A 18 -13.82 -15.76 -1.22
C ASP A 18 -13.38 -14.57 -0.35
N VAL A 19 -14.25 -13.57 -0.19
CA VAL A 19 -13.98 -12.36 0.59
C VAL A 19 -13.59 -12.68 2.04
N GLY A 20 -14.15 -13.74 2.63
CA GLY A 20 -13.80 -14.19 3.97
C GLY A 20 -12.31 -14.53 4.13
N TRP A 21 -11.63 -14.98 3.07
CA TRP A 21 -10.19 -15.23 3.10
C TRP A 21 -9.37 -13.95 3.35
N TYR A 22 -9.78 -12.83 2.74
CA TYR A 22 -9.11 -11.54 2.87
C TYR A 22 -9.30 -10.93 4.28
N VAL A 23 -10.45 -11.15 4.90
CA VAL A 23 -10.75 -10.62 6.24
C VAL A 23 -10.12 -11.47 7.33
N PHE A 24 -10.21 -12.80 7.24
CA PHE A 24 -9.79 -13.69 8.32
C PHE A 24 -8.33 -14.16 8.18
N TRP A 25 -7.93 -14.66 7.01
CA TRP A 25 -6.66 -15.37 6.85
C TRP A 25 -5.51 -14.47 6.42
N LEU A 26 -5.76 -13.57 5.48
CA LEU A 26 -4.73 -12.70 4.92
C LEU A 26 -3.98 -11.87 5.99
N PRO A 27 -4.63 -11.21 6.97
CA PRO A 27 -3.91 -10.41 7.96
C PRO A 27 -2.99 -11.26 8.84
N VAL A 28 -3.43 -12.48 9.18
CA VAL A 28 -2.67 -13.41 10.02
C VAL A 28 -1.49 -13.98 9.25
N LEU A 29 -1.68 -14.41 8.01
CA LEU A 29 -0.59 -14.90 7.16
C LEU A 29 0.42 -13.79 6.84
N ARG A 30 -0.05 -12.58 6.49
CA ARG A 30 0.81 -11.42 6.22
C ARG A 30 1.64 -11.06 7.46
N SER A 31 1.02 -11.03 8.64
CA SER A 31 1.71 -10.75 9.90
C SER A 31 2.74 -11.82 10.26
N ALA A 32 2.36 -13.10 10.16
CA ALA A 32 3.24 -14.23 10.48
C ALA A 32 4.46 -14.29 9.54
N VAL A 33 4.26 -14.12 8.24
CA VAL A 33 5.36 -14.11 7.26
C VAL A 33 6.24 -12.88 7.45
N THR A 34 5.67 -11.70 7.70
CA THR A 34 6.44 -10.48 7.99
C THR A 34 7.32 -10.65 9.23
N LEU A 35 6.77 -11.22 10.30
CA LEU A 35 7.51 -11.54 11.52
C LEU A 35 8.63 -12.56 11.22
N ALA A 36 8.34 -13.61 10.45
CA ALA A 36 9.34 -14.62 10.07
C ALA A 36 10.50 -14.03 9.25
N VAL A 37 10.21 -13.11 8.33
CA VAL A 37 11.23 -12.38 7.55
C VAL A 37 12.10 -11.52 8.46
N ILE A 38 11.50 -10.74 9.37
CA ILE A 38 12.22 -9.90 10.34
C ILE A 38 13.11 -10.76 11.25
N LEU A 39 12.56 -11.83 11.84
CA LEU A 39 13.33 -12.74 12.70
C LEU A 39 14.49 -13.39 11.94
N THR A 40 14.25 -13.86 10.71
CA THR A 40 15.29 -14.50 9.89
C THR A 40 16.41 -13.50 9.56
N PHE A 41 16.07 -12.25 9.25
CA PHE A 41 17.03 -11.18 8.99
C PHE A 41 17.85 -10.84 10.26
N LEU A 42 17.20 -10.71 11.41
CA LEU A 42 17.87 -10.46 12.69
C LEU A 42 18.81 -11.61 13.07
N LEU A 43 18.34 -12.86 12.95
CA LEU A 43 19.15 -14.06 13.20
C LEU A 43 20.35 -14.12 12.26
N PHE A 44 20.14 -13.89 10.97
CA PHE A 44 21.23 -13.84 9.98
C PHE A 44 22.28 -12.80 10.38
N THR A 45 21.85 -11.60 10.75
CA THR A 45 22.74 -10.49 11.14
C THR A 45 23.51 -10.81 12.42
N LEU A 46 22.84 -11.33 13.45
CA LEU A 46 23.46 -11.69 14.72
C LEU A 46 24.46 -12.83 14.57
N VAL A 47 24.10 -13.88 13.82
CA VAL A 47 24.96 -15.02 13.54
C VAL A 47 26.16 -14.60 12.69
N ALA A 48 25.96 -13.75 11.68
CA ALA A 48 27.04 -13.19 10.88
C ALA A 48 28.02 -12.36 11.74
N ALA A 49 27.50 -11.50 12.61
CA ALA A 49 28.31 -10.72 13.55
C ALA A 49 29.09 -11.61 14.52
N GLY A 50 28.45 -12.66 15.07
CA GLY A 50 29.12 -13.62 15.95
C GLY A 50 30.26 -14.38 15.24
N TYR A 51 30.05 -14.80 13.99
CA TYR A 51 31.11 -15.44 13.20
C TYR A 51 32.23 -14.48 12.78
N ALA A 52 31.91 -13.21 12.56
CA ALA A 52 32.91 -12.17 12.32
C ALA A 52 33.76 -11.93 13.58
N ALA A 53 33.13 -11.78 14.75
CA ALA A 53 33.82 -11.55 16.03
C ALA A 53 34.73 -12.71 16.45
N THR A 54 34.33 -13.95 16.14
CA THR A 54 35.14 -15.16 16.41
C THR A 54 36.26 -15.39 15.40
N GLY A 55 36.38 -14.54 14.37
CA GLY A 55 37.40 -14.68 13.33
C GLY A 55 37.21 -15.90 12.42
N ALA A 56 36.00 -16.44 12.37
CA ALA A 56 35.61 -17.55 11.49
C ALA A 56 35.38 -17.08 10.03
N ILE A 57 35.22 -15.77 9.84
CA ILE A 57 35.26 -15.08 8.55
C ILE A 57 36.61 -14.37 8.48
N ARG A 58 37.54 -14.89 7.68
CA ARG A 58 38.87 -14.28 7.51
C ARG A 58 38.96 -13.67 6.13
N TRP A 59 39.29 -12.38 6.11
CA TRP A 59 39.64 -11.68 4.89
C TRP A 59 41.16 -11.81 4.69
N MET A 60 41.58 -12.66 3.75
CA MET A 60 43.00 -12.85 3.45
C MET A 60 43.22 -12.50 1.97
N GLY A 61 43.68 -11.27 1.73
CA GLY A 61 43.84 -10.72 0.37
C GLY A 61 42.51 -10.55 -0.37
N ASN A 62 42.46 -10.93 -1.65
CA ASN A 62 41.27 -10.80 -2.52
C ASN A 62 40.28 -11.99 -2.39
N ARG A 63 40.44 -12.86 -1.39
CA ARG A 63 39.57 -14.03 -1.16
C ARG A 63 39.03 -14.02 0.26
N VAL A 64 37.72 -14.09 0.39
CA VAL A 64 37.03 -14.29 1.66
C VAL A 64 37.03 -15.80 1.95
N ASN A 65 37.78 -16.22 2.97
CA ASN A 65 37.79 -17.62 3.38
C ASN A 65 36.87 -17.78 4.59
N ILE A 66 35.72 -18.41 4.36
CA ILE A 66 34.71 -18.68 5.38
C ILE A 66 34.84 -20.16 5.73
N GLN A 67 34.96 -20.47 7.03
CA GLN A 67 34.94 -21.86 7.49
C GLN A 67 33.65 -22.57 7.05
N GLU A 68 33.72 -23.89 6.86
CA GLU A 68 32.63 -24.68 6.30
C GLU A 68 31.31 -24.58 7.10
N ARG A 69 31.40 -24.66 8.44
CA ARG A 69 30.24 -24.57 9.34
C ARG A 69 29.53 -23.20 9.26
N PRO A 70 30.21 -22.05 9.44
CA PRO A 70 29.59 -20.73 9.24
C PRO A 70 28.97 -20.53 7.86
N ARG A 71 29.65 -21.01 6.80
CA ARG A 71 29.15 -20.88 5.42
C ARG A 71 27.84 -21.62 5.21
N LEU A 72 27.75 -22.87 5.68
CA LEU A 72 26.52 -23.67 5.60
C LEU A 72 25.39 -23.04 6.42
N HIS A 73 25.69 -22.60 7.65
CA HIS A 73 24.68 -22.00 8.52
C HIS A 73 24.12 -20.68 7.95
N LEU A 74 24.99 -19.73 7.58
CA LEU A 74 24.57 -18.47 6.97
C LEU A 74 23.90 -18.67 5.61
N GLY A 75 24.40 -19.63 4.83
CA GLY A 75 23.82 -19.99 3.54
C GLY A 75 22.41 -20.56 3.65
N CYS A 76 22.16 -21.43 4.63
CA CYS A 76 20.82 -21.96 4.90
C CYS A 76 19.86 -20.85 5.36
N LEU A 77 20.32 -19.93 6.22
CA LEU A 77 19.52 -18.78 6.64
C LEU A 77 19.18 -17.88 5.44
N LEU A 78 20.14 -17.60 4.56
CA LEU A 78 19.91 -16.79 3.37
C LEU A 78 18.98 -17.47 2.35
N ALA A 79 19.13 -18.78 2.14
CA ALA A 79 18.22 -19.55 1.29
C ALA A 79 16.79 -19.55 1.86
N GLY A 80 16.65 -19.74 3.18
CA GLY A 80 15.36 -19.64 3.87
C GLY A 80 14.74 -18.25 3.77
N PHE A 81 15.56 -17.19 3.88
CA PHE A 81 15.12 -15.81 3.69
C PHE A 81 14.53 -15.58 2.28
N PHE A 82 15.16 -16.09 1.23
CA PHE A 82 14.61 -15.99 -0.13
C PHE A 82 13.29 -16.76 -0.30
N LEU A 83 13.11 -17.91 0.36
CA LEU A 83 11.81 -18.61 0.35
C LEU A 83 10.73 -17.80 1.07
N LEU A 84 11.06 -17.21 2.22
CA LEU A 84 10.12 -16.35 2.92
C LEU A 84 9.73 -15.12 2.08
N LEU A 85 10.67 -14.53 1.34
CA LEU A 85 10.37 -13.48 0.37
C LEU A 85 9.43 -13.97 -0.74
N ALA A 86 9.63 -15.17 -1.27
CA ALA A 86 8.73 -15.73 -2.29
C ALA A 86 7.30 -15.90 -1.75
N VAL A 87 7.15 -16.39 -0.52
CA VAL A 87 5.85 -16.49 0.16
C VAL A 87 5.25 -15.10 0.38
N GLN A 88 6.06 -14.14 0.83
CA GLN A 88 5.61 -12.77 1.05
C GLN A 88 5.11 -12.11 -0.23
N LEU A 89 5.83 -12.25 -1.35
CA LEU A 89 5.43 -11.75 -2.67
C LEU A 89 4.14 -12.41 -3.16
N THR A 90 3.99 -13.71 -2.91
CA THR A 90 2.74 -14.42 -3.22
C THR A 90 1.57 -13.87 -2.43
N LEU A 91 1.77 -13.52 -1.15
CA LEU A 91 0.76 -12.89 -0.31
C LEU A 91 0.48 -11.43 -0.68
N GLN A 92 1.49 -10.68 -1.15
CA GLN A 92 1.34 -9.29 -1.58
C GLN A 92 0.33 -9.12 -2.72
N ARG A 93 0.19 -10.14 -3.58
CA ARG A 93 -0.85 -10.15 -4.63
C ARG A 93 -2.25 -9.88 -4.08
N TYR A 94 -2.56 -10.47 -2.94
CA TYR A 94 -3.87 -10.28 -2.32
C TYR A 94 -3.98 -8.96 -1.56
N GLY A 95 -2.88 -8.49 -0.99
CA GLY A 95 -2.81 -7.15 -0.41
C GLY A 95 -3.01 -6.05 -1.47
N LEU A 96 -2.55 -6.28 -2.70
CA LEU A 96 -2.69 -5.34 -3.80
C LEU A 96 -4.17 -5.05 -4.14
N LEU A 97 -5.06 -6.04 -4.01
CA LEU A 97 -6.50 -5.84 -4.21
C LEU A 97 -7.14 -4.95 -3.15
N LEU A 98 -6.55 -4.89 -1.95
CA LEU A 98 -7.06 -4.08 -0.83
C LEU A 98 -6.46 -2.68 -0.81
N ASP A 99 -5.16 -2.59 -1.06
CA ASP A 99 -4.39 -1.35 -0.91
C ASP A 99 -4.40 -0.51 -2.21
N GLY A 100 -4.46 -1.16 -3.38
CA GLY A 100 -4.37 -0.50 -4.68
C GLY A 100 -3.04 0.23 -4.92
N ASN A 101 -2.77 0.64 -6.16
CA ASN A 101 -1.63 1.50 -6.50
C ASN A 101 -1.98 2.59 -7.53
N SER A 102 -3.27 2.85 -7.71
CA SER A 102 -3.76 3.99 -8.49
C SER A 102 -3.34 5.33 -7.86
N PRO A 103 -3.23 6.42 -8.66
CA PRO A 103 -3.06 7.78 -8.12
C PRO A 103 -4.10 8.14 -7.06
N VAL A 104 -5.30 7.57 -7.14
CA VAL A 104 -6.29 7.62 -6.07
C VAL A 104 -5.97 6.49 -5.08
N GLN A 105 -5.46 6.89 -3.92
CA GLN A 105 -5.03 5.97 -2.86
C GLN A 105 -6.15 4.99 -2.50
N GLY A 106 -5.84 3.69 -2.44
CA GLY A 106 -6.81 2.65 -2.07
C GLY A 106 -7.54 1.99 -3.24
N ILE A 107 -7.29 2.39 -4.50
CA ILE A 107 -8.02 1.85 -5.65
C ILE A 107 -7.15 0.88 -6.45
N PHE A 108 -7.66 -0.34 -6.62
CA PHE A 108 -7.09 -1.34 -7.51
C PHE A 108 -7.44 -1.02 -8.97
N GLY A 109 -6.43 -0.88 -9.84
CA GLY A 109 -6.59 -0.46 -11.23
C GLY A 109 -6.11 -1.47 -12.28
N PHE A 110 -6.19 -1.08 -13.56
CA PHE A 110 -5.80 -1.95 -14.68
C PHE A 110 -4.31 -2.32 -14.69
N SER A 111 -3.43 -1.37 -14.38
CA SER A 111 -1.99 -1.66 -14.27
C SER A 111 -1.66 -2.59 -13.10
N ASP A 112 -2.44 -2.54 -12.03
CA ASP A 112 -2.29 -3.45 -10.89
C ASP A 112 -2.63 -4.88 -11.32
N ALA A 113 -3.72 -5.04 -12.06
CA ALA A 113 -4.17 -6.32 -12.58
C ALA A 113 -3.22 -6.94 -13.61
N GLU A 114 -2.82 -6.15 -14.62
CA GLU A 114 -2.15 -6.70 -15.80
C GLU A 114 -0.61 -6.59 -15.73
N ALA A 115 -0.08 -5.69 -14.91
CA ALA A 115 1.37 -5.53 -14.76
C ALA A 115 1.88 -5.94 -13.38
N ARG A 116 1.29 -5.43 -12.28
CA ARG A 116 1.82 -5.69 -10.93
C ARG A 116 1.53 -7.10 -10.42
N LEU A 117 0.35 -7.65 -10.67
CA LEU A 117 0.05 -9.04 -10.27
C LEU A 117 1.02 -10.04 -10.94
N PRO A 118 1.25 -10.00 -12.28
CA PRO A 118 2.28 -10.83 -12.90
C PRO A 118 3.70 -10.52 -12.41
N ALA A 119 4.02 -9.26 -12.12
CA ALA A 119 5.32 -8.89 -11.54
C ALA A 119 5.56 -9.59 -10.19
N TYR A 120 4.58 -9.61 -9.29
CA TYR A 120 4.71 -10.33 -8.02
C TYR A 120 4.86 -11.84 -8.19
N GLN A 121 4.13 -12.45 -9.14
CA GLN A 121 4.25 -13.88 -9.44
C GLN A 121 5.64 -14.24 -9.96
N THR A 122 6.13 -13.48 -10.95
CA THR A 122 7.45 -13.70 -11.56
C THR A 122 8.57 -13.47 -10.56
N LEU A 123 8.47 -12.44 -9.71
CA LEU A 123 9.40 -12.21 -8.61
C LEU A 123 9.37 -13.32 -7.55
N ALA A 124 8.20 -13.84 -7.21
CA ALA A 124 8.09 -14.95 -6.26
C ALA A 124 8.82 -16.20 -6.80
N VAL A 125 8.61 -16.53 -8.08
CA VAL A 125 9.31 -17.63 -8.76
C VAL A 125 10.82 -17.39 -8.80
N LEU A 126 11.24 -16.16 -9.11
CA LEU A 126 12.65 -15.76 -9.08
C LEU A 126 13.26 -15.93 -7.69
N CYS A 127 12.55 -15.57 -6.62
CA CYS A 127 13.00 -15.78 -5.25
C CYS A 127 13.15 -17.27 -4.89
N VAL A 128 12.27 -18.14 -5.40
CA VAL A 128 12.43 -19.59 -5.25
C VAL A 128 13.72 -20.07 -5.92
N PHE A 129 13.99 -19.63 -7.16
CA PHE A 129 15.24 -19.96 -7.85
C PHE A 129 16.48 -19.39 -7.14
N ALA A 130 16.38 -18.17 -6.58
CA ALA A 130 17.45 -17.57 -5.79
C ALA A 130 17.74 -18.38 -4.51
N SER A 131 16.70 -18.91 -3.86
CA SER A 131 16.86 -19.81 -2.71
C SER A 131 17.60 -21.09 -3.10
N LEU A 132 17.16 -21.75 -4.16
CA LEU A 132 17.79 -22.98 -4.67
C LEU A 132 19.24 -22.73 -5.11
N GLY A 133 19.49 -21.63 -5.83
CA GLY A 133 20.82 -21.21 -6.27
C GLY A 133 21.77 -20.94 -5.11
N THR A 134 21.26 -20.27 -4.06
CA THR A 134 22.01 -19.99 -2.83
C THR A 134 22.33 -21.29 -2.09
N GLY A 135 21.34 -22.17 -1.88
CA GLY A 135 21.55 -23.46 -1.23
C GLY A 135 22.57 -24.33 -1.97
N TRP A 136 22.45 -24.41 -3.29
CA TRP A 136 23.40 -25.16 -4.13
C TRP A 136 24.82 -24.57 -4.12
N GLY A 137 24.93 -23.24 -4.21
CA GLY A 137 26.22 -22.54 -4.15
C GLY A 137 26.95 -22.79 -2.84
N VAL A 138 26.22 -22.70 -1.73
CA VAL A 138 26.72 -22.95 -0.38
C VAL A 138 27.19 -24.39 -0.21
N TRP A 139 26.41 -25.36 -0.69
CA TRP A 139 26.79 -26.79 -0.65
C TRP A 139 28.05 -27.09 -1.49
N LYS A 140 28.18 -26.46 -2.65
CA LYS A 140 29.36 -26.60 -3.53
C LYS A 140 30.53 -25.70 -3.16
N SER A 141 30.49 -24.98 -2.05
CA SER A 141 31.55 -24.04 -1.64
C SER A 141 31.81 -22.90 -2.63
N ARG A 142 30.83 -22.53 -3.47
CA ARG A 142 30.96 -21.49 -4.50
C ARG A 142 30.14 -20.26 -4.13
N LEU A 143 30.81 -19.11 -4.06
CA LEU A 143 30.16 -17.82 -3.82
C LEU A 143 29.41 -17.30 -5.06
N GLY A 144 29.80 -17.72 -6.27
CA GLY A 144 29.20 -17.27 -7.53
C GLY A 144 27.67 -17.39 -7.57
N PRO A 145 27.07 -18.58 -7.31
CA PRO A 145 25.62 -18.74 -7.30
C PRO A 145 24.92 -17.90 -6.23
N VAL A 146 25.55 -17.66 -5.07
CA VAL A 146 24.99 -16.82 -3.99
C VAL A 146 24.94 -15.35 -4.43
N VAL A 147 26.04 -14.84 -4.98
CA VAL A 147 26.10 -13.47 -5.51
C VAL A 147 25.15 -13.29 -6.70
N ALA A 148 25.08 -14.28 -7.59
CA ALA A 148 24.13 -14.27 -8.69
C ALA A 148 22.67 -14.26 -8.20
N SER A 149 22.34 -15.02 -7.15
CA SER A 149 21.00 -15.05 -6.55
C SER A 149 20.63 -13.69 -5.95
N LEU A 150 21.55 -13.07 -5.20
CA LEU A 150 21.37 -11.72 -4.66
C LEU A 150 21.17 -10.68 -5.76
N GLY A 151 22.02 -10.70 -6.79
CA GLY A 151 21.90 -9.82 -7.94
C GLY A 151 20.57 -10.04 -8.67
N MET A 152 20.20 -11.29 -8.93
CA MET A 152 18.95 -11.64 -9.61
C MET A 152 17.73 -11.11 -8.87
N VAL A 153 17.68 -11.23 -7.54
CA VAL A 153 16.58 -10.67 -6.74
C VAL A 153 16.62 -9.15 -6.74
N ALA A 154 17.78 -8.53 -6.52
CA ALA A 154 17.90 -7.07 -6.47
C ALA A 154 17.57 -6.39 -7.81
N PHE A 155 18.10 -6.91 -8.92
CA PHE A 155 17.75 -6.40 -10.25
C PHE A 155 16.31 -6.75 -10.63
N GLY A 156 15.84 -7.94 -10.27
CA GLY A 156 14.45 -8.34 -10.49
C GLY A 156 13.48 -7.37 -9.82
N THR A 157 13.66 -7.05 -8.54
CA THR A 157 12.75 -6.15 -7.82
C THR A 157 12.70 -4.75 -8.41
N ILE A 158 13.83 -4.23 -8.92
CA ILE A 158 13.88 -2.93 -9.58
C ILE A 158 13.21 -2.99 -10.95
N LEU A 159 13.62 -3.94 -11.81
CA LEU A 159 13.16 -4.00 -13.20
C LEU A 159 11.72 -4.48 -13.31
N ILE A 160 11.39 -5.60 -12.66
CA ILE A 160 10.08 -6.24 -12.74
C ILE A 160 9.12 -5.60 -11.74
N GLY A 161 9.58 -5.28 -10.53
CA GLY A 161 8.71 -4.79 -9.47
C GLY A 161 8.35 -3.30 -9.59
N GLN A 162 9.25 -2.47 -10.12
CA GLN A 162 9.04 -1.02 -10.19
C GLN A 162 9.00 -0.50 -11.61
N LEU A 163 10.04 -0.77 -12.39
CA LEU A 163 10.19 -0.20 -13.73
C LEU A 163 9.09 -0.70 -14.68
N TRP A 164 8.85 -2.01 -14.72
CA TRP A 164 7.86 -2.60 -15.63
C TRP A 164 6.43 -2.05 -15.40
N PRO A 165 5.86 -2.08 -14.18
CA PRO A 165 4.55 -1.49 -13.94
C PRO A 165 4.47 0.00 -14.25
N SER A 166 5.54 0.77 -13.96
CA SER A 166 5.54 2.21 -14.26
C SER A 166 5.52 2.50 -15.76
N LEU A 167 6.24 1.71 -16.55
CA LEU A 167 6.20 1.82 -18.01
C LEU A 167 4.84 1.36 -18.53
N PHE A 168 4.28 0.31 -17.93
CA PHE A 168 2.96 -0.19 -18.31
C PHE A 168 1.87 0.88 -18.12
N GLN A 169 1.84 1.53 -16.96
CA GLN A 169 0.92 2.65 -16.68
C GLN A 169 1.05 3.74 -17.76
N ARG A 170 2.28 4.20 -18.01
CA ARG A 170 2.53 5.34 -18.89
C ARG A 170 2.20 5.10 -20.36
N TYR A 171 2.46 3.90 -20.86
CA TYR A 171 2.33 3.60 -22.30
C TYR A 171 1.02 2.91 -22.69
N TRP A 172 0.36 2.21 -21.75
CA TRP A 172 -0.88 1.48 -22.05
C TRP A 172 -2.10 2.01 -21.30
N VAL A 173 -1.94 2.56 -20.09
CA VAL A 173 -3.08 3.02 -19.28
C VAL A 173 -3.38 4.50 -19.53
N GLU A 174 -2.40 5.38 -19.33
CA GLU A 174 -2.58 6.84 -19.49
C GLU A 174 -3.15 7.27 -20.85
N PRO A 175 -2.83 6.64 -21.99
CA PRO A 175 -3.42 7.04 -23.27
C PRO A 175 -4.93 6.77 -23.41
N ASN A 176 -5.45 5.78 -22.68
CA ASN A 176 -6.86 5.39 -22.72
C ASN A 176 -7.35 4.93 -21.33
N GLU A 177 -7.19 5.81 -20.36
CA GLU A 177 -7.40 5.51 -18.94
C GLU A 177 -8.85 5.15 -18.65
N LEU A 178 -9.80 5.92 -19.19
CA LEU A 178 -11.23 5.69 -18.94
C LEU A 178 -11.66 4.29 -19.35
N GLU A 179 -11.41 3.88 -20.59
CA GLU A 179 -11.83 2.56 -21.08
C GLU A 179 -11.13 1.42 -20.32
N SER A 180 -9.83 1.58 -20.05
CA SER A 180 -9.02 0.55 -19.39
C SER A 180 -9.39 0.39 -17.91
N GLU A 181 -9.67 1.49 -17.20
CA GLU A 181 -9.95 1.48 -15.76
C GLU A 181 -11.42 1.28 -15.42
N THR A 182 -12.36 1.58 -16.33
CA THR A 182 -13.82 1.42 -16.10
C THR A 182 -14.19 0.09 -15.43
N PRO A 183 -13.80 -1.10 -15.93
CA PRO A 183 -14.20 -2.36 -15.29
C PRO A 183 -13.69 -2.48 -13.85
N TYR A 184 -12.48 -1.98 -13.57
CA TYR A 184 -11.91 -2.00 -12.23
C TYR A 184 -12.61 -1.01 -11.30
N ILE A 185 -12.98 0.16 -11.81
CA ILE A 185 -13.79 1.14 -11.06
C ILE A 185 -15.16 0.53 -10.70
N GLU A 186 -15.80 -0.18 -11.63
CA GLU A 186 -17.06 -0.87 -11.37
C GLU A 186 -16.92 -1.93 -10.27
N TYR A 187 -15.87 -2.75 -10.30
CA TYR A 187 -15.59 -3.70 -9.21
C TYR A 187 -15.40 -2.99 -7.86
N ASN A 188 -14.59 -1.93 -7.81
CA ASN A 188 -14.37 -1.18 -6.58
C ASN A 188 -15.69 -0.59 -6.05
N LEU A 189 -16.53 -0.03 -6.93
CA LEU A 189 -17.84 0.51 -6.55
C LEU A 189 -18.78 -0.57 -6.02
N GLU A 190 -18.83 -1.74 -6.67
CA GLU A 190 -19.66 -2.87 -6.25
C GLU A 190 -19.24 -3.38 -4.86
N PHE A 191 -17.96 -3.70 -4.67
CA PHE A 191 -17.45 -4.21 -3.41
C PHE A 191 -17.50 -3.16 -2.28
N THR A 192 -17.35 -1.88 -2.61
CA THR A 192 -17.57 -0.79 -1.63
C THR A 192 -19.03 -0.72 -1.22
N ARG A 193 -19.97 -0.79 -2.17
CA ARG A 193 -21.41 -0.79 -1.85
C ARG A 193 -21.78 -1.97 -0.96
N ILE A 194 -21.29 -3.17 -1.28
CA ILE A 194 -21.53 -4.37 -0.46
C ILE A 194 -20.91 -4.20 0.94
N GLY A 195 -19.65 -3.75 1.01
CA GLY A 195 -18.93 -3.58 2.28
C GLY A 195 -19.58 -2.57 3.24
N PHE A 196 -20.18 -1.51 2.70
CA PHE A 196 -20.93 -0.51 3.47
C PHE A 196 -22.44 -0.81 3.59
N GLY A 197 -22.94 -1.90 3.01
CA GLY A 197 -24.37 -2.24 3.00
C GLY A 197 -25.24 -1.25 2.20
N LEU A 198 -24.67 -0.62 1.18
CA LEU A 198 -25.35 0.37 0.32
C LEU A 198 -26.16 -0.26 -0.81
N ASP A 199 -25.95 -1.55 -1.07
CA ASP A 199 -26.69 -2.35 -2.06
C ASP A 199 -28.19 -2.48 -1.71
N GLY A 200 -28.52 -2.48 -0.41
CA GLY A 200 -29.90 -2.51 0.08
C GLY A 200 -30.61 -1.15 0.13
N LEU A 201 -29.97 -0.05 -0.28
CA LEU A 201 -30.56 1.28 -0.14
C LEU A 201 -31.68 1.53 -1.15
N GLN A 202 -32.86 1.83 -0.64
CA GLN A 202 -33.97 2.30 -1.44
C GLN A 202 -33.86 3.81 -1.67
N ARG A 203 -33.58 4.20 -2.92
CA ARG A 203 -33.71 5.61 -3.31
C ARG A 203 -35.17 6.00 -3.28
N ARG A 204 -35.54 6.92 -2.41
CA ARG A 204 -36.86 7.56 -2.40
C ARG A 204 -36.69 8.96 -2.94
N ALA A 205 -37.54 9.34 -3.90
CA ALA A 205 -37.63 10.72 -4.30
C ALA A 205 -38.06 11.53 -3.06
N PHE A 206 -37.28 12.53 -2.69
CA PHE A 206 -37.69 13.51 -1.71
C PHE A 206 -38.72 14.41 -2.41
N PRO A 207 -40.01 14.38 -2.03
CA PRO A 207 -41.02 15.21 -2.66
C PRO A 207 -40.83 16.64 -2.15
N TYR A 208 -39.81 17.31 -2.66
CA TYR A 208 -39.64 18.74 -2.45
C TYR A 208 -40.84 19.43 -3.11
N GLN A 209 -41.75 19.90 -2.28
CA GLN A 209 -42.74 20.88 -2.67
C GLN A 209 -42.14 22.23 -2.30
N GLU A 210 -42.15 23.18 -3.23
CA GLU A 210 -41.99 24.58 -2.85
C GLU A 210 -43.11 24.89 -1.86
N GLU A 211 -42.77 24.98 -0.57
CA GLU A 211 -43.62 25.69 0.38
C GLU A 211 -43.79 27.15 -0.11
N GLU A 212 -44.83 27.83 0.40
CA GLU A 212 -45.15 29.23 0.06
C GLU A 212 -43.89 30.04 -0.19
N ALA A 213 -43.85 30.76 -1.32
CA ALA A 213 -42.72 31.57 -1.72
C ALA A 213 -42.22 32.37 -0.50
N VAL A 214 -41.00 32.07 -0.07
CA VAL A 214 -40.40 32.72 1.09
C VAL A 214 -40.47 34.22 0.85
N ASP A 215 -41.18 34.94 1.72
CA ASP A 215 -41.17 36.39 1.71
C ASP A 215 -39.78 36.85 2.16
N TRP A 216 -38.88 37.00 1.19
CA TRP A 216 -37.50 37.40 1.42
C TRP A 216 -37.40 38.77 2.09
N ALA A 217 -38.42 39.64 1.98
CA ALA A 217 -38.44 40.91 2.69
C ALA A 217 -38.65 40.66 4.19
N ARG A 218 -39.64 39.84 4.56
CA ARG A 218 -39.89 39.47 5.96
C ARG A 218 -38.78 38.60 6.56
N ALA A 219 -38.23 37.66 5.80
CA ALA A 219 -37.07 36.88 6.22
C ALA A 219 -35.84 37.79 6.39
N GLY A 220 -35.65 38.74 5.47
CA GLY A 220 -34.63 39.78 5.56
C GLY A 220 -34.74 40.62 6.82
N GLU A 221 -35.96 40.97 7.25
CA GLU A 221 -36.21 41.64 8.53
C GLU A 221 -35.87 40.76 9.75
N GLN A 222 -36.11 39.45 9.69
CA GLN A 222 -35.71 38.52 10.76
C GLN A 222 -34.19 38.35 10.87
N PHE A 223 -33.49 38.44 9.74
CA PHE A 223 -32.03 38.43 9.69
C PHE A 223 -31.42 39.83 9.81
N ALA A 224 -32.24 40.88 9.84
CA ALA A 224 -31.78 42.25 10.02
C ALA A 224 -31.14 42.37 11.40
N GLY A 225 -29.84 42.62 11.40
CA GLY A 225 -29.06 42.66 12.63
C GLY A 225 -28.50 41.30 13.07
N LEU A 226 -28.41 40.31 12.19
CA LEU A 226 -27.36 39.29 12.31
C LEU A 226 -26.05 39.80 11.69
N PRO A 227 -24.88 39.48 12.26
CA PRO A 227 -23.61 39.81 11.63
C PRO A 227 -23.46 39.00 10.33
N VAL A 228 -23.24 39.71 9.22
CA VAL A 228 -22.97 39.09 7.90
C VAL A 228 -21.66 38.32 7.91
N TRP A 229 -20.73 38.75 8.76
CA TRP A 229 -19.40 38.16 8.92
C TRP A 229 -19.34 37.30 10.17
N ASN A 230 -18.60 36.20 10.11
CA ASN A 230 -18.30 35.35 11.26
C ASN A 230 -16.82 35.50 11.63
N GLN A 231 -16.52 35.73 12.91
CA GLN A 231 -15.16 35.96 13.40
C GLN A 231 -14.20 34.81 13.08
N GLY A 232 -14.65 33.55 13.16
CA GLY A 232 -13.80 32.37 12.95
C GLY A 232 -13.24 32.29 11.52
N PRO A 233 -14.12 32.23 10.50
CA PRO A 233 -13.70 32.26 9.09
C PRO A 233 -12.91 33.51 8.71
N LEU A 234 -13.27 34.68 9.24
CA LEU A 234 -12.54 35.93 8.95
C LEU A 234 -11.12 35.90 9.52
N LEU A 235 -10.95 35.42 10.76
CA LEU A 235 -9.64 35.28 11.39
C LEU A 235 -8.76 34.27 10.65
N ALA A 236 -9.33 33.14 10.21
CA ALA A 236 -8.62 32.15 9.41
C ALA A 236 -8.12 32.77 8.09
N THR A 237 -9.00 33.51 7.40
CA THR A 237 -8.68 34.18 6.14
C THR A 237 -7.60 35.25 6.31
N TYR A 238 -7.68 36.09 7.36
CA TYR A 238 -6.66 37.11 7.62
C TYR A 238 -5.30 36.52 7.98
N ARG A 239 -5.27 35.44 8.77
CA ARG A 239 -4.03 34.72 9.04
C ARG A 239 -3.42 34.11 7.78
N GLU A 240 -4.25 33.60 6.87
CA GLU A 240 -3.77 33.04 5.61
C GLU A 240 -3.22 34.12 4.67
N LEU A 241 -3.91 35.25 4.53
CA LEU A 241 -3.46 36.37 3.69
C LEU A 241 -2.19 37.02 4.21
N GLU A 242 -2.08 37.19 5.53
CA GLU A 242 -0.94 37.85 6.18
C GLU A 242 0.19 36.87 6.54
N ALA A 243 -0.01 35.55 6.40
CA ALA A 243 1.06 34.55 6.51
C ALA A 243 2.21 34.78 5.51
N LEU A 244 1.97 35.59 4.47
CA LEU A 244 3.02 36.05 3.55
C LEU A 244 4.06 36.96 4.24
N PHE A 245 3.70 37.59 5.38
CA PHE A 245 4.54 38.50 6.15
C PHE A 245 4.64 38.04 7.62
N PRO A 246 5.69 37.29 8.01
CA PRO A 246 5.78 36.58 9.30
C PRO A 246 5.94 37.48 10.55
N TYR A 247 5.81 38.80 10.41
CA TYR A 247 5.98 39.77 11.49
C TYR A 247 4.66 40.13 12.19
N TYR A 248 3.51 39.76 11.61
CA TYR A 248 2.18 40.06 12.16
C TYR A 248 1.38 38.78 12.40
N ASP A 249 0.68 38.72 13.52
CA ASP A 249 -0.34 37.69 13.81
C ASP A 249 -1.58 38.37 14.38
N PHE A 250 -2.75 37.84 14.02
CA PHE A 250 -4.03 38.33 14.49
C PHE A 250 -4.50 37.47 15.66
N GLY A 251 -4.58 38.07 16.85
CA GLY A 251 -5.09 37.42 18.05
C GLY A 251 -6.62 37.26 18.08
N GLY A 252 -7.33 38.02 17.24
CA GLY A 252 -8.78 37.98 17.15
C GLY A 252 -9.33 38.98 16.14
N VAL A 253 -10.61 38.85 15.81
CA VAL A 253 -11.35 39.76 14.94
C VAL A 253 -12.61 40.19 15.68
N THR A 254 -12.86 41.49 15.78
CA THR A 254 -14.09 42.04 16.34
C THR A 254 -14.93 42.63 15.22
N ILE A 255 -16.24 42.42 15.28
CA ILE A 255 -17.20 42.97 14.31
C ILE A 255 -17.97 44.06 15.05
N ASP A 256 -18.01 45.26 14.46
CA ASP A 256 -18.73 46.40 15.00
C ASP A 256 -19.79 46.89 14.00
N ARG A 257 -20.77 47.66 14.49
CA ARG A 257 -21.85 48.25 13.67
C ARG A 257 -21.74 49.76 13.69
N TYR A 258 -21.74 50.36 12.51
CA TYR A 258 -21.87 51.80 12.36
C TYR A 258 -23.33 52.16 12.14
N GLU A 259 -23.81 53.20 12.82
CA GLU A 259 -25.12 53.78 12.53
C GLU A 259 -25.08 54.41 11.13
N SER A 260 -26.01 53.99 10.27
CA SER A 260 -26.22 54.66 8.99
C SER A 260 -26.93 56.00 9.23
N ALA A 261 -26.33 57.09 8.77
CA ALA A 261 -26.93 58.43 8.78
C ALA A 261 -28.21 58.54 7.96
#